data_AF-A0A3B9AIN3-F1
#
_entry.id   AF-A0A3B9AIN3-F1
#
_cell.length_a   1.000
_cell.length_b   1.000
_cell.length_c   1.000
_cell.angle_alpha   90.00
_cell.angle_beta   90.00
_cell.angle_gamma   90.00
#
_symmetry.space_group_name_H-M   'P 1'
#
loop_
_entity.id
_entity.type
_entity.pdbx_description
1 polymer ?
#
loop_
_entity_poly.entity_id
_entity_poly.type
_entity_poly.pdbx_seq_one_letter_code
_entity_poly.pdbx_strand_id
1 'polypeptide(L)'
;MTDYTLVPPILGGVGLLCAYIIYQLVMRFPAGEDAIKKIADQIHLGAMVFMRREYTMLAIFAALVLIAIFVSPLGSNTALAFLVGALCSATAGWLGMIAATRANVRTATAANSWYKCR
;
A
#
# COMPACT_ATOMS: atom_id res chain seq x y z
N MET A 1 -0.32 -7.41 -36.91
CA MET A 1 0.07 -6.52 -35.79
C MET A 1 -0.15 -7.33 -34.52
N THR A 2 0.92 -7.73 -33.84
CA THR A 2 0.86 -8.61 -32.66
C THR A 2 0.18 -7.89 -31.50
N ASP A 3 -0.95 -8.44 -31.03
CA ASP A 3 -1.72 -7.94 -29.89
C ASP A 3 -0.97 -8.17 -28.56
N TYR A 4 -0.13 -7.22 -28.16
CA TYR A 4 0.55 -7.22 -26.86
C TYR A 4 -0.33 -6.73 -25.70
N THR A 5 -1.63 -6.58 -25.91
CA THR A 5 -2.60 -6.06 -24.92
C THR A 5 -2.74 -6.98 -23.70
N LEU A 6 -2.36 -8.25 -23.80
CA LEU A 6 -2.39 -9.22 -22.72
C LEU A 6 -1.13 -9.17 -21.82
N VAL A 7 -0.03 -8.59 -22.29
CA VAL A 7 1.24 -8.55 -21.55
C VAL A 7 1.15 -7.72 -20.25
N PRO A 8 0.55 -6.50 -20.25
CA PRO A 8 0.44 -5.68 -19.04
C PRO A 8 -0.32 -6.34 -17.87
N PRO A 9 -1.52 -6.92 -18.04
CA PRO A 9 -2.23 -7.55 -16.92
C PRO A 9 -1.51 -8.80 -16.40
N ILE A 10 -0.83 -9.56 -17.26
CA ILE A 10 -0.04 -10.73 -16.84
C ILE A 10 1.14 -10.28 -15.96
N LEU A 11 1.91 -9.28 -16.41
CA LEU A 11 3.03 -8.75 -15.62
C LEU A 11 2.57 -8.14 -14.30
N GLY A 12 1.44 -7.41 -14.31
CA GLY A 12 0.83 -6.89 -13.09
C GLY A 12 0.45 -8.00 -12.10
N GLY A 13 -0.17 -9.08 -12.59
CA GLY A 13 -0.54 -10.24 -11.78
C GLY A 13 0.68 -10.96 -11.18
N VAL A 14 1.72 -11.19 -11.98
CA VAL A 14 2.98 -11.78 -11.51
C VAL A 14 3.65 -10.88 -10.47
N GLY A 15 3.66 -9.56 -10.68
CA GLY A 15 4.19 -8.60 -9.72
C GLY A 15 3.47 -8.64 -8.37
N LEU A 16 2.13 -8.65 -8.40
CA LEU A 16 1.29 -8.81 -7.19
C LEU A 16 1.56 -10.13 -6.46
N LEU A 17 1.74 -11.23 -7.20
CA LEU A 17 2.07 -12.53 -6.62
C LEU A 17 3.45 -12.49 -5.93
N CYS A 18 4.47 -11.94 -6.58
CA CYS A 18 5.80 -11.78 -6.00
C CYS A 18 5.74 -10.92 -4.72
N ALA A 19 5.03 -9.79 -4.76
CA ALA A 19 4.86 -8.92 -3.60
C ALA A 19 4.19 -9.66 -2.43
N TYR A 20 3.18 -10.49 -2.71
CA TYR A 20 2.51 -11.32 -1.71
C TYR A 20 3.44 -12.36 -1.09
N ILE A 21 4.26 -13.05 -1.90
CA ILE A 21 5.24 -14.02 -1.42
C ILE A 21 6.26 -13.35 -0.49
N ILE A 22 6.79 -12.19 -0.88
CA ILE A 22 7.75 -11.43 -0.05
C ILE A 22 7.09 -10.99 1.26
N TYR A 23 5.86 -10.49 1.21
CA TYR A 23 5.12 -10.12 2.41
C TYR A 23 4.97 -11.31 3.38
N GLN A 24 4.56 -12.47 2.87
CA GLN A 24 4.44 -13.69 3.68
C GLN A 24 5.79 -14.13 4.26
N LEU A 25 6.87 -14.03 3.48
CA LEU A 25 8.22 -14.33 3.95
C LEU A 25 8.63 -13.43 5.13
N VAL A 26 8.38 -12.13 5.03
CA VAL A 26 8.64 -11.18 6.12
C VAL A 26 7.77 -11.48 7.33
N MET A 27 6.49 -11.82 7.14
CA MET A 27 5.59 -12.09 8.26
C MET A 27 5.97 -13.31 9.11
N ARG A 28 6.72 -14.27 8.55
CA ARG A 28 7.22 -15.46 9.27
C ARG A 28 8.24 -15.13 10.36
N PHE A 29 8.92 -13.99 10.28
CA PHE A 29 9.86 -13.57 11.31
C PHE A 29 9.12 -13.14 12.60
N PRO A 30 9.68 -13.44 13.79
CA PRO A 30 9.07 -13.05 15.05
C PRO A 30 9.08 -11.53 15.21
N ALA A 31 7.99 -10.98 15.73
CA ALA A 31 7.85 -9.55 16.00
C ALA A 31 8.53 -9.10 17.30
N GLY A 32 9.23 -9.99 18.02
CA GLY A 32 9.99 -9.67 19.24
C GLY A 32 9.20 -9.82 20.54
N GLU A 33 9.78 -9.26 21.61
CA GLU A 33 9.23 -9.26 22.98
C GLU A 33 7.98 -8.36 23.10
N ASP A 34 7.20 -8.56 24.17
CA ASP A 34 5.90 -7.88 24.35
C ASP A 34 6.01 -6.36 24.51
N ALA A 35 7.13 -5.85 25.03
CA ALA A 35 7.38 -4.42 25.10
C ALA A 35 7.51 -3.80 23.69
N ILE A 36 8.24 -4.45 22.79
CA ILE A 36 8.45 -4.01 21.41
C ILE A 36 7.14 -4.09 20.62
N LYS A 37 6.36 -5.16 20.80
CA LYS A 37 5.03 -5.29 20.17
C LYS A 37 4.10 -4.15 20.56
N LYS A 38 4.02 -3.80 21.85
CA LYS A 38 3.18 -2.68 22.32
C LYS A 38 3.53 -1.37 21.61
N ILE A 39 4.81 -1.06 21.45
CA ILE A 39 5.26 0.14 20.74
C ILE A 39 4.87 0.05 19.25
N ALA A 40 5.09 -1.10 18.63
CA ALA A 40 4.73 -1.33 17.23
C ALA A 40 3.23 -1.17 16.97
N ASP A 41 2.38 -1.64 17.90
CA ASP A 41 0.93 -1.49 17.79
C ASP A 41 0.50 -0.02 17.88
N GLN A 42 1.15 0.78 18.75
CA GLN A 42 0.89 2.23 18.81
C GLN A 42 1.33 2.94 17.52
N ILE A 43 2.48 2.56 16.95
CA ILE A 43 2.94 3.10 15.67
C ILE A 43 1.97 2.72 14.55
N HIS A 44 1.53 1.46 14.51
CA HIS A 44 0.56 0.99 13.52
C HIS A 44 -0.75 1.78 13.65
N LEU A 45 -1.28 1.93 14.86
CA LEU A 45 -2.49 2.71 15.11
C LEU A 45 -2.33 4.16 14.64
N GLY A 46 -1.24 4.83 15.03
CA GLY A 46 -0.95 6.20 14.62
C GLY A 46 -0.85 6.37 13.10
N ALA A 47 -0.18 5.43 12.44
CA ALA A 47 -0.05 5.40 10.99
C ALA A 47 -1.41 5.22 10.30
N MET A 48 -2.28 4.34 10.80
CA MET A 48 -3.63 4.17 10.27
C MET A 48 -4.51 5.41 10.47
N VAL A 49 -4.37 6.12 11.60
CA VAL A 49 -5.06 7.39 11.84
C VAL A 49 -4.58 8.47 10.87
N PHE A 50 -3.27 8.57 10.65
CA PHE A 50 -2.67 9.49 9.69
C PHE A 50 -3.17 9.22 8.27
N MET A 51 -3.12 7.96 7.81
CA MET A 51 -3.63 7.57 6.48
C MET A 51 -5.09 7.93 6.30
N ARG A 52 -5.93 7.67 7.29
CA ARG A 52 -7.35 8.00 7.19
C ARG A 52 -7.55 9.51 7.00
N ARG A 53 -6.77 10.34 7.69
CA ARG A 53 -6.83 11.80 7.54
C ARG A 53 -6.33 12.26 6.16
N GLU A 54 -5.18 11.74 5.73
CA GLU A 54 -4.61 12.04 4.41
C GLU A 54 -5.56 11.63 3.27
N TYR A 55 -6.09 10.41 3.35
CA TYR A 55 -7.01 9.85 2.34
C TYR A 55 -8.33 10.61 2.30
N THR A 56 -8.80 11.14 3.43
CA THR A 56 -10.01 11.97 3.44
C THR A 56 -9.77 13.26 2.64
N MET A 57 -8.63 13.91 2.83
CA MET A 57 -8.29 15.12 2.06
C MET A 57 -8.05 14.80 0.58
N LEU A 58 -7.34 13.71 0.28
CA LEU A 58 -7.13 13.22 -1.09
C LEU A 58 -8.45 12.84 -1.78
N ALA A 59 -9.41 12.26 -1.07
CA ALA A 59 -10.71 11.90 -1.64
C ALA A 59 -11.50 13.13 -2.08
N ILE A 60 -11.46 14.22 -1.29
CA ILE A 60 -12.09 15.49 -1.65
C ILE A 60 -11.42 16.06 -2.91
N PHE A 61 -10.09 16.08 -2.95
CA PHE A 61 -9.34 16.55 -4.11
C PHE A 61 -9.64 15.70 -5.36
N ALA A 62 -9.62 14.38 -5.24
CA ALA A 62 -9.92 13.45 -6.33
C ALA A 62 -11.35 13.63 -6.86
N ALA A 63 -12.33 13.90 -5.98
CA ALA A 63 -13.70 14.19 -6.39
C ALA A 63 -13.80 15.49 -7.21
N LEU A 64 -13.10 16.55 -6.81
CA LEU A 64 -13.05 17.80 -7.57
C LEU A 64 -12.42 17.60 -8.96
N VAL A 65 -11.33 16.84 -9.04
CA VAL A 65 -10.68 16.51 -10.32
C VAL A 65 -11.61 15.67 -11.20
N LEU A 66 -12.33 14.69 -10.62
CA LEU A 66 -13.28 13.87 -11.36
C LEU A 66 -14.40 14.72 -11.98
N ILE A 67 -14.96 15.67 -11.22
CA ILE A 67 -15.98 16.60 -11.72
C ILE A 67 -15.40 17.50 -12.82
N ALA A 68 -14.17 18.01 -12.64
CA ALA A 68 -13.51 18.83 -13.64
C ALA A 68 -13.29 18.07 -14.96
N ILE A 69 -12.89 16.80 -14.89
CA ILE A 69 -12.75 15.93 -16.07
C ILE A 69 -14.10 15.71 -16.73
N PHE A 70 -15.17 15.48 -15.95
CA PHE A 70 -16.50 15.23 -16.48
C PHE A 70 -17.09 16.43 -17.25
N VAL A 71 -16.82 17.66 -16.79
CA VAL A 71 -17.25 18.90 -17.48
C VAL A 71 -16.36 19.22 -18.69
N SER A 72 -15.12 18.74 -18.71
CA SER A 72 -14.18 18.94 -19.81
C SER A 72 -14.53 18.09 -21.04
N PRO A 73 -14.04 18.45 -22.25
CA PRO A 73 -14.28 17.68 -23.47
C PRO A 73 -13.55 16.31 -23.52
N LEU A 74 -12.89 15.87 -22.45
CA LEU A 74 -12.15 14.60 -22.38
C LEU A 74 -13.08 13.36 -22.35
N GLY A 75 -14.38 13.54 -22.15
CA GLY A 75 -15.39 12.49 -22.21
C GLY A 75 -15.45 11.57 -20.99
N SER A 76 -16.54 10.81 -20.88
CA SER A 76 -16.86 9.93 -19.75
C SER A 76 -15.85 8.78 -19.55
N ASN A 77 -15.24 8.29 -20.63
CA ASN A 77 -14.25 7.22 -20.59
C ASN A 77 -13.01 7.61 -19.78
N THR A 78 -12.57 8.86 -19.89
CA THR A 78 -11.39 9.37 -19.17
C THR A 78 -11.67 9.53 -17.67
N ALA A 79 -12.88 9.98 -17.32
CA ALA A 79 -13.31 10.06 -15.92
C ALA A 79 -13.37 8.67 -15.26
N LEU A 80 -13.86 7.66 -15.97
CA LEU A 80 -13.88 6.28 -15.48
C LEU A 80 -12.47 5.72 -15.29
N ALA A 81 -11.56 5.95 -16.25
CA ALA A 81 -10.17 5.53 -16.14
C ALA A 81 -9.46 6.20 -14.94
N PHE A 82 -9.70 7.49 -14.70
CA PHE A 82 -9.19 8.20 -13.53
C PHE A 82 -9.71 7.62 -12.22
N LEU A 83 -11.01 7.34 -12.13
CA LEU A 83 -11.63 6.79 -10.92
C LEU A 83 -11.07 5.39 -10.58
N VAL A 84 -10.96 4.51 -11.57
CA VAL A 84 -10.38 3.17 -11.39
C VAL A 84 -8.91 3.25 -10.99
N GLY A 85 -8.13 4.13 -11.64
CA GLY A 85 -6.73 4.35 -11.29
C GLY A 85 -6.54 4.91 -9.87
N ALA A 86 -7.35 5.89 -9.47
CA ALA A 86 -7.33 6.47 -8.14
C ALA A 86 -7.65 5.44 -7.05
N LEU A 87 -8.66 4.59 -7.25
CA LEU A 87 -9.00 3.51 -6.33
C LEU A 87 -7.89 2.46 -6.25
N CYS A 88 -7.29 2.07 -7.38
CA CYS A 88 -6.16 1.15 -7.40
C CYS A 88 -4.94 1.72 -6.65
N SER A 89 -4.64 3.00 -6.82
CA SER A 89 -3.53 3.67 -6.12
C SER A 89 -3.79 3.76 -4.61
N ALA A 90 -5.01 4.13 -4.22
CA ALA A 90 -5.41 4.23 -2.82
C ALA A 90 -5.33 2.87 -2.10
N THR A 91 -5.81 1.81 -2.73
CA THR A 91 -5.73 0.46 -2.17
C THR A 91 -4.29 -0.04 -2.04
N ALA A 92 -3.45 0.22 -3.06
CA ALA A 92 -2.03 -0.12 -3.01
C ALA A 92 -1.29 0.60 -1.87
N GLY A 93 -1.56 1.91 -1.68
CA GLY A 93 -0.95 2.68 -0.61
C GLY A 93 -1.37 2.21 0.79
N TRP A 94 -2.64 1.88 0.98
CA TRP A 94 -3.16 1.36 2.26
C TRP A 94 -2.54 0.01 2.62
N LEU A 95 -2.50 -0.94 1.68
CA LEU A 95 -1.86 -2.24 1.88
C LEU A 95 -0.36 -2.10 2.14
N GLY A 96 0.31 -1.21 1.42
CA GLY A 96 1.72 -0.90 1.61
C GLY A 96 2.02 -0.40 3.02
N MET A 97 1.20 0.48 3.59
CA MET A 97 1.42 0.98 4.95
C MET A 97 1.23 -0.11 6.01
N ILE A 98 0.22 -0.97 5.87
CA ILE A 98 0.03 -2.11 6.77
C ILE A 98 1.25 -3.04 6.72
N ALA A 99 1.76 -3.31 5.51
CA ALA A 99 2.94 -4.14 5.33
C ALA A 99 4.20 -3.51 5.95
N ALA A 100 4.45 -2.23 5.71
CA ALA A 100 5.61 -1.51 6.23
C ALA A 100 5.63 -1.44 7.76
N THR A 101 4.51 -1.05 8.39
CA THR A 101 4.42 -0.95 9.85
C THR A 101 4.65 -2.29 10.55
N ARG A 102 4.16 -3.40 9.95
CA ARG A 102 4.40 -4.76 10.46
C ARG A 102 5.81 -5.29 10.15
N ALA A 103 6.45 -4.83 9.08
CA ALA A 103 7.82 -5.22 8.73
C ALA A 103 8.87 -4.51 9.59
N ASN A 104 8.63 -3.24 9.94
CA ASN A 104 9.57 -2.41 10.71
C ASN A 104 9.89 -3.04 12.08
N VAL A 105 8.86 -3.52 12.80
CA VAL A 105 9.05 -4.18 14.10
C VAL A 105 9.88 -5.45 14.01
N ARG A 106 9.70 -6.23 12.94
CA ARG A 106 10.46 -7.47 12.71
C ARG A 106 11.92 -7.17 12.36
N THR A 107 12.16 -6.12 11.58
CA THR A 107 13.51 -5.66 11.24
C THR A 107 14.24 -5.16 12.48
N ALA A 108 13.58 -4.36 13.32
CA ALA A 108 14.15 -3.91 14.60
C ALA A 108 14.46 -5.07 15.54
N THR A 109 13.57 -6.07 15.60
CA THR A 109 13.78 -7.29 16.40
C THR A 109 15.00 -8.08 15.90
N ALA A 110 15.12 -8.26 14.58
CA ALA A 110 16.25 -8.96 13.98
C ALA A 110 17.59 -8.23 14.21
N ALA A 111 17.58 -6.89 14.19
CA ALA A 111 18.76 -6.10 14.53
C ALA A 111 19.14 -6.23 16.02
N ASN A 112 18.15 -6.26 16.91
CA ASN A 112 18.38 -6.43 18.35
C ASN A 112 18.95 -7.81 18.69
N SER A 113 18.44 -8.88 18.07
CA SER A 113 18.97 -10.23 18.27
C SER A 113 20.40 -10.37 17.75
N TRP A 114 20.72 -9.72 16.63
CA TRP A 114 22.09 -9.71 16.09
C TRP A 114 23.09 -9.03 17.04
N TYR A 115 22.70 -7.89 17.63
CA TYR A 115 23.55 -7.19 18.61
C TYR A 115 23.79 -8.02 19.88
N LYS A 116 22.76 -8.71 20.42
CA LYS A 116 22.92 -9.57 21.62
C LYS A 116 23.82 -10.79 21.40
N CYS A 117 24.03 -11.20 20.15
CA CYS A 117 24.88 -12.35 19.80
C CYS A 117 26.36 -11.97 19.60
N ARG A 118 26.70 -10.68 19.66
CA ARG A 118 28.06 -10.15 19.60
C ARG A 118 28.56 -9.75 20.98
#